data_AF-A0A920KDL3-F1
#
_entry.id   AF-A0A920KDL3-F1
#
_cell.length_a   1.000
_cell.length_b   1.000
_cell.length_c   1.000
_cell.angle_alpha   90.00
_cell.angle_beta   90.00
_cell.angle_gamma   90.00
#
_symmetry.space_group_name_H-M   'P 1'
#
loop_
_entity.id
_entity.type
_entity.pdbx_description
1 polymer ?
#
loop_
_entity_poly.entity_id
_entity_poly.type
_entity_poly.pdbx_seq_one_letter_code
_entity_poly.pdbx_strand_id
1 'polypeptide(L)'
;MKLGLFENPYPEEKAVDNFGLKEYRSLALKSARESLVLLKNKNNVLPLSKDKKYLLLGPAANCLSALNGCWSYSWQGDREEVYPENGRTILDVFKQRFKPDQIFCNVDNNYTSSQNFEISFSEKDIKDVDFVLLFLGENAYAESPGNINDLTLDENQIILAKKAIELNKKIVLVLVQGRPRIISSFSNDIDGIIHASLPGSMGAQAIVDLLFGDFNPSGLLPFTYPANSGDLINYDHKYLSAMVRTAPNKRKYGGYNPAFKFGHGLNYTEFLISNLNLSTDTLKGDEKIKVTFSITNKGSMDGLKKH
;
A
#
# COMPACT_ATOMS: atom_id res chain seq x y z
N MET A 1 -25.56 34.79 -10.81
CA MET A 1 -25.01 33.48 -11.23
C MET A 1 -24.07 33.00 -10.12
N LYS A 2 -24.03 31.70 -9.74
CA LYS A 2 -23.40 31.29 -8.45
C LYS A 2 -21.88 31.44 -8.35
N LEU A 3 -21.15 31.47 -9.47
CA LEU A 3 -19.68 31.50 -9.48
C LEU A 3 -19.07 32.90 -9.68
N GLY A 4 -19.89 33.96 -9.86
CA GLY A 4 -19.39 35.33 -10.00
C GLY A 4 -18.63 35.65 -11.30
N LEU A 5 -18.62 34.75 -12.30
CA LEU A 5 -17.79 34.88 -13.51
C LEU A 5 -18.22 36.01 -14.45
N PHE A 6 -19.46 36.51 -14.33
CA PHE A 6 -19.92 37.67 -15.11
C PHE A 6 -19.43 38.98 -14.50
N GLU A 7 -19.21 38.98 -13.18
CA GLU A 7 -18.74 40.11 -12.41
C GLU A 7 -17.21 40.19 -12.41
N ASN A 8 -16.53 39.04 -12.22
CA ASN A 8 -15.07 38.94 -12.34
C ASN A 8 -14.67 37.57 -12.93
N PRO A 9 -14.25 37.51 -14.20
CA PRO A 9 -13.85 36.27 -14.85
C PRO A 9 -12.42 35.83 -14.50
N TYR A 10 -11.65 36.65 -13.76
CA TYR A 10 -10.24 36.41 -13.50
C TYR A 10 -10.02 35.77 -12.11
N PRO A 11 -9.03 34.87 -11.98
CA PRO A 11 -8.61 34.34 -10.68
C PRO A 11 -8.20 35.46 -9.72
N GLU A 12 -8.44 35.24 -8.43
CA GLU A 12 -7.96 36.14 -7.38
C GLU A 12 -6.43 36.14 -7.32
N GLU A 13 -5.79 37.30 -7.51
CA GLU A 13 -4.32 37.41 -7.51
C GLU A 13 -3.69 36.88 -6.22
N LYS A 14 -4.34 37.09 -5.07
CA LYS A 14 -3.87 36.64 -3.75
C LYS A 14 -3.93 35.13 -3.56
N ALA A 15 -4.59 34.37 -4.45
CA ALA A 15 -4.65 32.91 -4.33
C ALA A 15 -3.26 32.26 -4.46
N VAL A 16 -2.30 32.93 -5.12
CA VAL A 16 -0.92 32.46 -5.26
C VAL A 16 -0.23 32.28 -3.90
N ASP A 17 -0.55 33.14 -2.92
CA ASP A 17 0.03 33.09 -1.57
C ASP A 17 -0.37 31.82 -0.82
N ASN A 18 -1.47 31.18 -1.25
CA ASN A 18 -1.96 29.94 -0.68
C ASN A 18 -1.45 28.69 -1.41
N PHE A 19 -0.58 28.80 -2.42
CA PHE A 19 -0.11 27.64 -3.18
C PHE A 19 1.09 26.95 -2.51
N GLY A 20 1.05 25.61 -2.42
CA GLY A 20 2.22 24.82 -2.02
C GLY A 20 2.70 25.01 -0.57
N LEU A 21 1.84 25.50 0.31
CA LEU A 21 2.17 25.80 1.71
C LEU A 21 2.66 24.56 2.48
N LYS A 22 3.52 24.79 3.48
CA LYS A 22 4.07 23.72 4.34
C LYS A 22 2.97 22.93 5.05
N GLU A 23 1.90 23.61 5.47
CA GLU A 23 0.74 22.99 6.09
C GLU A 23 0.00 22.03 5.15
N TYR A 24 -0.09 22.35 3.85
CA TYR A 24 -0.71 21.46 2.87
C TYR A 24 0.14 20.21 2.63
N ARG A 25 1.47 20.36 2.59
CA ARG A 25 2.39 19.21 2.54
C ARG A 25 2.30 18.35 3.80
N SER A 26 2.14 18.98 4.96
CA SER A 26 1.98 18.28 6.24
C SER A 26 0.67 17.50 6.29
N LEU A 27 -0.42 18.09 5.79
CA LEU A 27 -1.71 17.42 5.65
C LEU A 27 -1.64 16.28 4.64
N ALA A 28 -1.02 16.48 3.48
CA ALA A 28 -0.83 15.43 2.48
C ALA A 28 -0.02 14.24 3.03
N LEU A 29 1.04 14.51 3.80
CA LEU A 29 1.83 13.46 4.47
C LEU A 29 0.99 12.71 5.51
N LYS A 30 0.19 13.42 6.31
CA LYS A 30 -0.71 12.80 7.28
C LYS A 30 -1.73 11.88 6.56
N SER A 31 -2.34 12.36 5.49
CA SER A 31 -3.29 11.58 4.68
C SER A 31 -2.64 10.34 4.09
N ALA A 32 -1.43 10.45 3.53
CA ALA A 32 -0.68 9.32 3.01
C ALA A 32 -0.36 8.30 4.11
N ARG A 33 0.14 8.72 5.28
CA ARG A 33 0.40 7.83 6.42
C ARG A 33 -0.87 7.08 6.86
N GLU A 34 -2.00 7.77 6.92
CA GLU A 34 -3.28 7.16 7.32
C GLU A 34 -3.89 6.24 6.25
N SER A 35 -3.47 6.31 4.99
CA SER A 35 -3.95 5.46 3.90
C SER A 35 -3.13 4.19 3.70
N LEU A 36 -1.86 4.15 4.14
CA LEU A 36 -1.03 2.95 4.02
C LEU A 36 -1.58 1.80 4.88
N VAL A 37 -1.67 0.61 4.29
CA VAL A 37 -2.21 -0.58 4.95
C VAL A 37 -1.10 -1.60 5.19
N LEU A 38 -0.84 -1.96 6.45
CA LEU A 38 0.02 -3.08 6.79
C LEU A 38 -0.79 -4.39 6.65
N LEU A 39 -0.48 -5.20 5.65
CA LEU A 39 -1.22 -6.42 5.33
C LEU A 39 -0.69 -7.66 6.06
N LYS A 40 0.63 -7.74 6.23
CA LYS A 40 1.33 -8.88 6.86
C LYS A 40 2.52 -8.35 7.67
N ASN A 41 2.73 -8.89 8.86
CA ASN A 41 3.91 -8.61 9.68
C ASN A 41 4.35 -9.87 10.46
N LYS A 42 4.95 -10.83 9.75
CA LYS A 42 5.38 -12.10 10.34
C LYS A 42 6.54 -11.87 11.30
N ASN A 43 6.46 -12.47 12.50
CA ASN A 43 7.48 -12.37 13.55
C ASN A 43 7.89 -10.92 13.89
N ASN A 44 6.97 -9.96 13.73
CA ASN A 44 7.23 -8.53 13.95
C ASN A 44 8.45 -8.01 13.19
N VAL A 45 8.61 -8.40 11.91
CA VAL A 45 9.70 -7.90 11.06
C VAL A 45 9.68 -6.37 10.91
N LEU A 46 8.49 -5.76 10.93
CA LEU A 46 8.29 -4.32 10.95
C LEU A 46 7.88 -3.84 12.37
N PRO A 47 8.36 -2.65 12.80
CA PRO A 47 9.24 -1.73 12.06
C PRO A 47 10.70 -2.22 11.98
N LEU A 48 11.41 -1.85 10.91
CA LEU A 48 12.81 -2.22 10.69
C LEU A 48 13.75 -1.46 11.65
N SER A 49 14.83 -2.12 12.09
CA SER A 49 15.91 -1.46 12.84
C SER A 49 16.69 -0.51 11.93
N LYS A 50 17.09 0.67 12.42
CA LYS A 50 17.68 1.80 11.65
C LYS A 50 19.20 1.69 11.44
N ASP A 51 19.86 0.78 12.16
CA ASP A 51 21.30 0.51 12.18
C ASP A 51 21.71 -0.64 11.22
N LYS A 52 20.84 -0.96 10.26
CA LYS A 52 20.95 -2.12 9.38
C LYS A 52 21.22 -1.71 7.93
N LYS A 53 21.53 -2.69 7.09
CA LYS A 53 21.76 -2.52 5.66
C LYS A 53 20.58 -3.07 4.86
N TYR A 54 20.15 -2.32 3.84
CA TYR A 54 18.93 -2.61 3.08
C TYR A 54 19.25 -2.75 1.59
N LEU A 55 18.75 -3.82 0.99
CA LEU A 55 18.72 -4.02 -0.45
C LEU A 55 17.36 -3.57 -1.00
N LEU A 56 17.34 -2.47 -1.76
CA LEU A 56 16.14 -1.94 -2.41
C LEU A 56 16.07 -2.45 -3.85
N LEU A 57 14.95 -3.08 -4.20
CA LEU A 57 14.70 -3.66 -5.52
C LEU A 57 13.30 -3.28 -6.01
N GLY A 58 13.10 -3.35 -7.32
CA GLY A 58 11.80 -3.23 -7.95
C GLY A 58 11.51 -1.85 -8.54
N PRO A 59 10.59 -1.79 -9.53
CA PRO A 59 10.40 -0.63 -10.38
C PRO A 59 9.78 0.58 -9.67
N ALA A 60 9.07 0.39 -8.56
CA ALA A 60 8.45 1.49 -7.82
C ALA A 60 9.43 2.20 -6.86
N ALA A 61 10.65 1.69 -6.66
CA ALA A 61 11.61 2.23 -5.70
C ALA A 61 12.10 3.65 -6.06
N ASN A 62 12.20 3.95 -7.36
CA ASN A 62 12.75 5.22 -7.85
C ASN A 62 11.86 5.93 -8.89
N CYS A 63 10.54 5.79 -8.80
CA CYS A 63 9.60 6.24 -9.82
C CYS A 63 8.50 7.13 -9.20
N LEU A 64 8.39 8.40 -9.64
CA LEU A 64 7.39 9.34 -9.11
C LEU A 64 6.00 9.04 -9.64
N SER A 65 5.90 8.64 -10.90
CA SER A 65 4.64 8.26 -11.55
C SER A 65 3.97 7.08 -10.86
N ALA A 66 4.72 6.06 -10.45
CA ALA A 66 4.18 4.96 -9.66
C ALA A 66 3.55 5.43 -8.33
N LEU A 67 4.17 6.40 -7.64
CA LEU A 67 3.64 6.92 -6.36
C LEU A 67 2.38 7.78 -6.54
N ASN A 68 2.32 8.58 -7.61
CA ASN A 68 1.23 9.54 -7.82
C ASN A 68 0.05 8.94 -8.60
N GLY A 69 0.31 7.98 -9.49
CA GLY A 69 -0.69 7.41 -10.37
C GLY A 69 -1.15 8.38 -11.47
N CYS A 70 -2.26 8.05 -12.12
CA CYS A 70 -2.86 8.89 -13.15
C CYS A 70 -3.46 10.19 -12.59
N TRP A 71 -3.90 11.07 -13.50
CA TRP A 71 -4.47 12.37 -13.15
C TRP A 71 -3.52 13.27 -12.34
N SER A 72 -2.23 13.00 -12.47
CA SER A 72 -1.15 13.69 -11.77
C SER A 72 -0.20 14.28 -12.81
N TYR A 73 -0.26 15.60 -12.98
CA TYR A 73 0.47 16.41 -13.98
C TYR A 73 0.15 16.11 -15.45
N SER A 74 -0.04 14.85 -15.83
CA SER A 74 -0.60 14.43 -17.11
C SER A 74 -1.81 13.51 -16.88
N TRP A 75 -2.59 13.28 -17.95
CA TRP A 75 -3.74 12.38 -17.90
C TRP A 75 -3.34 10.98 -17.43
N GLN A 76 -2.37 10.36 -18.11
CA GLN A 76 -1.86 9.03 -17.78
C GLN A 76 -1.01 9.02 -16.51
N GLY A 77 -0.35 10.14 -16.18
CA GLY A 77 0.51 10.30 -15.00
C GLY A 77 1.89 9.62 -15.12
N ASP A 78 2.21 9.05 -16.28
CA ASP A 78 3.38 8.20 -16.57
C ASP A 78 4.61 8.94 -17.12
N ARG A 79 4.56 10.27 -17.13
CA ARG A 79 5.62 11.14 -17.64
C ARG A 79 6.48 11.65 -16.50
N GLU A 80 7.57 10.96 -16.18
CA GLU A 80 8.49 11.37 -15.10
C GLU A 80 8.99 12.81 -15.25
N GLU A 81 9.22 13.27 -16.48
CA GLU A 81 9.81 14.57 -16.77
C GLU A 81 8.90 15.78 -16.48
N VAL A 82 7.60 15.56 -16.24
CA VAL A 82 6.66 16.65 -15.88
C VAL A 82 6.45 16.81 -14.39
N TYR A 83 6.96 15.89 -13.57
CA TYR A 83 6.89 16.03 -12.13
C TYR A 83 7.84 17.13 -11.63
N PRO A 84 7.49 17.83 -10.53
CA PRO A 84 8.34 18.88 -9.99
C PRO A 84 9.73 18.38 -9.60
N GLU A 85 10.75 19.22 -9.79
CA GLU A 85 12.14 18.90 -9.43
C GLU A 85 12.35 18.55 -7.95
N ASN A 86 11.44 19.00 -7.08
CA ASN A 86 11.46 18.70 -5.65
C ASN A 86 10.63 17.46 -5.27
N GLY A 87 10.05 16.75 -6.26
CA GLY A 87 9.46 15.44 -6.08
C GLY A 87 10.49 14.46 -5.54
N ARG A 88 10.07 13.58 -4.63
CA ARG A 88 10.97 12.62 -3.97
C ARG A 88 10.48 11.20 -4.20
N THR A 89 11.36 10.35 -4.70
CA THR A 89 11.11 8.92 -4.79
C THR A 89 11.38 8.24 -3.45
N ILE A 90 11.04 6.95 -3.33
CA ILE A 90 11.36 6.18 -2.12
C ILE A 90 12.88 6.13 -1.93
N LEU A 91 13.65 5.93 -3.01
CA LEU A 91 15.11 5.94 -2.98
C LEU A 91 15.67 7.29 -2.49
N ASP A 92 15.08 8.41 -2.91
CA ASP A 92 15.53 9.74 -2.43
C ASP A 92 15.36 9.88 -0.91
N VAL A 93 14.21 9.45 -0.38
CA VAL A 93 13.94 9.52 1.05
C VAL A 93 14.87 8.57 1.83
N PHE A 94 15.17 7.38 1.28
CA PHE A 94 16.18 6.47 1.84
C PHE A 94 17.57 7.12 1.88
N LYS A 95 18.02 7.73 0.78
CA LYS A 95 19.33 8.42 0.69
C LYS A 95 19.43 9.62 1.63
N GLN A 96 18.32 10.29 1.93
CA GLN A 96 18.28 11.37 2.93
C GLN A 96 18.37 10.82 4.37
N ARG A 97 17.87 9.61 4.61
CA ARG A 97 17.74 9.03 5.94
C ARG A 97 18.94 8.19 6.38
N PHE A 98 19.58 7.50 5.46
CA PHE A 98 20.64 6.53 5.74
C PHE A 98 21.95 6.88 5.06
N LYS A 99 23.04 6.37 5.62
CA LYS A 99 24.37 6.51 5.02
C LYS A 99 24.46 5.70 3.73
N PRO A 100 25.29 6.11 2.75
CA PRO A 100 25.44 5.39 1.49
C PRO A 100 25.81 3.90 1.64
N ASP A 101 26.59 3.53 2.66
CA ASP A 101 27.01 2.15 2.94
C ASP A 101 25.92 1.27 3.57
N GLN A 102 24.76 1.86 3.90
CA GLN A 102 23.57 1.15 4.36
C GLN A 102 22.59 0.85 3.21
N ILE A 103 22.77 1.43 2.03
CA ILE A 103 21.81 1.37 0.93
C ILE A 103 22.44 0.64 -0.25
N PHE A 104 21.89 -0.53 -0.57
CA PHE A 104 22.23 -1.30 -1.75
C PHE A 104 21.04 -1.21 -2.70
N CYS A 105 21.23 -0.64 -3.89
CA CYS A 105 20.14 -0.50 -4.86
C CYS A 105 20.65 -0.46 -6.30
N ASN A 106 19.93 -1.10 -7.21
CA ASN A 106 20.18 -1.03 -8.66
C ASN A 106 18.84 -0.78 -9.35
N VAL A 107 18.30 0.43 -9.19
CA VAL A 107 16.96 0.81 -9.69
C VAL A 107 17.03 2.09 -10.51
N ASP A 108 16.20 2.17 -11.52
CA ASP A 108 16.10 3.24 -12.51
C ASP A 108 14.75 3.96 -12.37
N ASN A 109 14.67 5.22 -12.79
CA ASN A 109 13.41 5.99 -12.71
C ASN A 109 12.43 5.67 -13.83
N ASN A 110 12.89 5.11 -14.95
CA ASN A 110 12.01 4.51 -15.94
C ASN A 110 11.48 3.19 -15.40
N TYR A 111 10.18 3.15 -15.07
CA TYR A 111 9.51 2.00 -14.47
C TYR A 111 9.77 0.67 -15.21
N THR A 112 9.84 0.69 -16.54
CA THR A 112 10.00 -0.51 -17.38
C THR A 112 11.45 -0.87 -17.70
N SER A 113 12.43 -0.12 -17.18
CA SER A 113 13.85 -0.42 -17.36
C SER A 113 14.18 -1.84 -16.89
N SER A 114 14.92 -2.62 -17.69
CA SER A 114 15.32 -3.98 -17.35
C SER A 114 16.11 -4.04 -16.03
N GLN A 115 16.84 -2.98 -15.71
CA GLN A 115 17.59 -2.81 -14.47
C GLN A 115 16.71 -3.02 -13.23
N ASN A 116 15.44 -2.60 -13.28
CA ASN A 116 14.51 -2.73 -12.16
C ASN A 116 14.10 -4.17 -11.83
N PHE A 117 14.44 -5.13 -12.68
CA PHE A 117 14.07 -6.55 -12.54
C PHE A 117 15.29 -7.46 -12.32
N GLU A 118 16.45 -6.88 -12.04
CA GLU A 118 17.71 -7.59 -11.84
C GLU A 118 18.23 -7.44 -10.40
N ILE A 119 18.94 -8.47 -9.92
CA ILE A 119 19.69 -8.44 -8.66
C ILE A 119 21.17 -8.48 -9.04
N SER A 120 21.76 -7.30 -9.25
CA SER A 120 23.12 -7.16 -9.80
C SER A 120 24.14 -6.86 -8.69
N PHE A 121 24.17 -7.71 -7.66
CA PHE A 121 25.03 -7.56 -6.47
C PHE A 121 25.88 -8.81 -6.24
N SER A 122 27.10 -8.63 -5.72
CA SER A 122 27.97 -9.77 -5.42
C SER A 122 27.45 -10.57 -4.22
N GLU A 123 27.85 -11.84 -4.10
CA GLU A 123 27.52 -12.64 -2.92
C GLU A 123 27.96 -11.99 -1.60
N LYS A 124 29.06 -11.22 -1.64
CA LYS A 124 29.55 -10.48 -0.47
C LYS A 124 28.56 -9.38 -0.08
N ASP A 125 28.09 -8.60 -1.06
CA ASP A 125 27.11 -7.55 -0.84
C ASP A 125 25.80 -8.13 -0.30
N ILE A 126 25.32 -9.24 -0.89
CA ILE A 126 24.12 -9.94 -0.43
C ILE A 126 24.30 -10.46 1.00
N LYS A 127 25.48 -10.94 1.38
CA LYS A 127 25.74 -11.36 2.77
C LYS A 127 25.67 -10.17 3.73
N ASP A 128 26.15 -9.01 3.31
CA ASP A 128 26.21 -7.78 4.12
C ASP A 128 24.84 -7.12 4.35
N VAL A 129 23.85 -7.33 3.48
CA VAL A 129 22.50 -6.78 3.69
C VAL A 129 21.70 -7.57 4.74
N ASP A 130 20.96 -6.87 5.59
CA ASP A 130 20.09 -7.47 6.61
C ASP A 130 18.67 -7.71 6.10
N PHE A 131 18.15 -6.76 5.30
CA PHE A 131 16.78 -6.78 4.77
C PHE A 131 16.75 -6.57 3.26
N VAL A 132 15.79 -7.22 2.61
CA VAL A 132 15.43 -6.98 1.21
C VAL A 132 14.08 -6.27 1.17
N LEU A 133 14.03 -5.14 0.49
CA LEU A 133 12.85 -4.30 0.34
C LEU A 133 12.42 -4.34 -1.14
N LEU A 134 11.28 -4.95 -1.40
CA LEU A 134 10.70 -5.10 -2.74
C LEU A 134 9.63 -4.03 -2.96
N PHE A 135 9.85 -3.12 -3.90
CA PHE A 135 8.87 -2.09 -4.29
C PHE A 135 8.24 -2.47 -5.63
N LEU A 136 7.13 -3.20 -5.55
CA LEU A 136 6.45 -3.80 -6.70
C LEU A 136 5.05 -3.19 -6.89
N GLY A 137 4.42 -3.49 -8.02
CA GLY A 137 3.05 -3.10 -8.31
C GLY A 137 2.86 -2.64 -9.74
N GLU A 138 2.37 -1.42 -9.93
CA GLU A 138 2.01 -0.86 -11.23
C GLU A 138 2.58 0.55 -11.41
N ASN A 139 2.88 0.92 -12.66
CA ASN A 139 3.06 2.33 -13.01
C ASN A 139 1.70 3.05 -13.08
N ALA A 140 1.70 4.36 -13.27
CA ALA A 140 0.53 5.16 -13.56
C ALA A 140 -0.17 4.73 -14.87
N TYR A 141 -1.50 4.72 -14.86
CA TYR A 141 -2.36 4.49 -16.02
C TYR A 141 -3.73 5.13 -15.76
N ALA A 142 -4.39 5.64 -16.80
CA ALA A 142 -5.73 6.20 -16.71
C ALA A 142 -6.69 5.52 -17.68
N GLU A 143 -7.90 5.20 -17.20
CA GLU A 143 -9.04 4.79 -18.02
C GLU A 143 -8.74 3.60 -18.94
N SER A 144 -9.29 3.59 -20.17
CA SER A 144 -9.19 2.49 -21.13
C SER A 144 -7.76 2.04 -21.47
N PRO A 145 -6.76 2.94 -21.60
CA PRO A 145 -5.36 2.53 -21.73
C PRO A 145 -4.85 1.64 -20.59
N GLY A 146 -5.41 1.77 -19.38
CA GLY A 146 -5.06 0.93 -18.22
C GLY A 146 -5.73 -0.45 -18.19
N ASN A 147 -6.52 -0.81 -19.19
CA ASN A 147 -7.21 -2.09 -19.24
C ASN A 147 -6.23 -3.27 -19.23
N ILE A 148 -6.55 -4.28 -18.43
CA ILE A 148 -5.84 -5.57 -18.36
C ILE A 148 -6.87 -6.69 -18.39
N ASN A 149 -6.44 -7.87 -18.84
CA ASN A 149 -7.27 -9.08 -18.83
C ASN A 149 -6.94 -10.01 -17.65
N ASP A 150 -5.81 -9.79 -16.97
CA ASP A 150 -5.36 -10.62 -15.84
C ASP A 150 -4.79 -9.76 -14.71
N LEU A 151 -5.27 -9.99 -13.49
CA LEU A 151 -4.82 -9.33 -12.27
C LEU A 151 -3.49 -9.87 -11.73
N THR A 152 -2.97 -10.99 -12.24
CA THR A 152 -1.63 -11.52 -11.89
C THR A 152 -0.57 -10.45 -12.03
N LEU A 153 0.24 -10.22 -10.98
CA LEU A 153 1.36 -9.26 -11.02
C LEU A 153 2.25 -9.54 -12.24
N ASP A 154 2.88 -8.48 -12.77
CA ASP A 154 3.78 -8.60 -13.92
C ASP A 154 4.84 -9.71 -13.72
N GLU A 155 5.10 -10.49 -14.77
CA GLU A 155 5.93 -11.69 -14.67
C GLU A 155 7.37 -11.37 -14.27
N ASN A 156 7.95 -10.27 -14.76
CA ASN A 156 9.30 -9.88 -14.38
C ASN A 156 9.38 -9.51 -12.89
N GLN A 157 8.34 -8.88 -12.35
CA GLN A 157 8.25 -8.61 -10.92
C GLN A 157 8.07 -9.89 -10.08
N ILE A 158 7.30 -10.86 -10.56
CA ILE A 158 7.17 -12.18 -9.90
C ILE A 158 8.51 -12.90 -9.88
N ILE A 159 9.25 -12.90 -11.01
CA ILE A 159 10.58 -13.50 -11.11
C ILE A 159 11.55 -12.81 -10.14
N LEU A 160 11.55 -11.47 -10.09
CA LEU A 160 12.36 -10.70 -9.15
C LEU A 160 12.04 -11.08 -7.69
N ALA A 161 10.75 -11.18 -7.34
CA ALA A 161 10.34 -11.56 -5.99
C ALA A 161 10.82 -12.97 -5.61
N LYS A 162 10.72 -13.94 -6.53
CA LYS A 162 11.22 -15.31 -6.31
C LYS A 162 12.73 -15.35 -6.15
N LYS A 163 13.49 -14.64 -6.99
CA LYS A 163 14.94 -14.49 -6.85
C LYS A 163 15.33 -13.85 -5.51
N ALA A 164 14.57 -12.85 -5.05
CA ALA A 164 14.79 -12.24 -3.75
C ALA A 164 14.55 -13.21 -2.58
N ILE A 165 13.54 -14.09 -2.68
CA ILE A 165 13.26 -15.15 -1.71
C ILE A 165 14.44 -16.13 -1.59
N GLU A 166 15.06 -16.47 -2.72
CA GLU A 166 16.24 -17.36 -2.76
C GLU A 166 17.47 -16.78 -2.03
N LEU A 167 17.53 -15.46 -1.79
CA LEU A 167 18.59 -14.83 -1.01
C LEU A 167 18.54 -15.20 0.49
N ASN A 168 17.43 -15.79 0.95
CA ASN A 168 17.22 -16.22 2.34
C ASN A 168 17.43 -15.10 3.37
N LYS A 169 16.95 -13.89 3.04
CA LYS A 169 16.95 -12.70 3.89
C LYS A 169 15.53 -12.39 4.35
N LYS A 170 15.39 -11.45 5.30
CA LYS A 170 14.09 -10.91 5.67
C LYS A 170 13.57 -10.00 4.58
N ILE A 171 12.35 -10.27 4.10
CA ILE A 171 11.78 -9.56 2.95
C ILE A 171 10.55 -8.76 3.37
N VAL A 172 10.56 -7.47 3.02
CA VAL A 172 9.38 -6.62 3.10
C VAL A 172 8.96 -6.20 1.69
N LEU A 173 7.73 -6.53 1.32
CA LEU A 173 7.09 -6.13 0.08
C LEU A 173 6.26 -4.87 0.30
N VAL A 174 6.48 -3.86 -0.52
CA VAL A 174 5.66 -2.65 -0.61
C VAL A 174 4.99 -2.64 -1.99
N LEU A 175 3.66 -2.70 -1.99
CA LEU A 175 2.82 -2.68 -3.18
C LEU A 175 2.37 -1.25 -3.49
N VAL A 176 2.92 -0.64 -4.54
CA VAL A 176 2.53 0.66 -5.06
C VAL A 176 1.75 0.42 -6.36
N GLN A 177 0.42 0.53 -6.31
CA GLN A 177 -0.46 0.06 -7.37
C GLN A 177 -1.87 0.65 -7.24
N GLY A 178 -2.54 0.87 -8.38
CA GLY A 178 -3.93 1.32 -8.42
C GLY A 178 -4.95 0.20 -8.20
N ARG A 179 -4.56 -1.06 -8.45
CA ARG A 179 -5.40 -2.26 -8.33
C ARG A 179 -4.73 -3.35 -7.50
N PRO A 180 -5.49 -4.30 -6.91
CA PRO A 180 -4.91 -5.38 -6.12
C PRO A 180 -4.33 -6.50 -7.01
N ARG A 181 -3.08 -6.34 -7.44
CA ARG A 181 -2.37 -7.35 -8.26
C ARG A 181 -2.19 -8.66 -7.50
N ILE A 182 -2.40 -9.79 -8.15
CA ILE A 182 -2.31 -11.10 -7.48
C ILE A 182 -0.85 -11.46 -7.25
N ILE A 183 -0.55 -11.79 -6.00
CA ILE A 183 0.78 -12.11 -5.49
C ILE A 183 0.84 -13.48 -4.79
N SER A 184 -0.21 -14.29 -4.91
CA SER A 184 -0.37 -15.57 -4.19
C SER A 184 0.73 -16.59 -4.51
N SER A 185 1.42 -16.44 -5.65
CA SER A 185 2.53 -17.31 -6.06
C SER A 185 3.82 -17.13 -5.25
N PHE A 186 3.95 -16.08 -4.44
CA PHE A 186 5.14 -15.82 -3.62
C PHE A 186 4.86 -15.16 -2.26
N SER A 187 3.65 -14.64 -2.01
CA SER A 187 3.33 -13.85 -0.81
C SER A 187 3.43 -14.62 0.52
N ASN A 188 3.37 -15.96 0.49
CA ASN A 188 3.54 -16.79 1.68
C ASN A 188 4.97 -16.69 2.25
N ASP A 189 5.97 -16.52 1.38
CA ASP A 189 7.39 -16.50 1.72
C ASP A 189 7.91 -15.09 2.09
N ILE A 190 7.08 -14.07 1.96
CA ILE A 190 7.41 -12.68 2.34
C ILE A 190 7.14 -12.45 3.84
N ASP A 191 8.04 -11.82 4.58
CA ASP A 191 7.85 -11.57 6.02
C ASP A 191 6.88 -10.41 6.30
N GLY A 192 7.03 -9.29 5.59
CA GLY A 192 6.20 -8.08 5.74
C GLY A 192 5.55 -7.66 4.43
N ILE A 193 4.27 -7.27 4.44
CA ILE A 193 3.57 -6.77 3.25
C ILE A 193 2.86 -5.47 3.59
N ILE A 194 3.14 -4.42 2.82
CA ILE A 194 2.51 -3.11 2.88
C ILE A 194 1.79 -2.87 1.56
N HIS A 195 0.53 -2.43 1.62
CA HIS A 195 -0.18 -1.89 0.47
C HIS A 195 -0.23 -0.38 0.57
N ALA A 196 0.47 0.29 -0.34
CA ALA A 196 0.59 1.74 -0.38
C ALA A 196 -0.44 2.42 -1.30
N SER A 197 -1.15 1.64 -2.12
CA SER A 197 -2.02 2.16 -3.18
C SER A 197 -1.26 3.16 -4.07
N LEU A 198 -1.81 4.36 -4.30
CA LEU A 198 -1.18 5.48 -4.98
C LEU A 198 -1.09 6.65 -3.99
N PRO A 199 -0.03 6.72 -3.16
CA PRO A 199 0.02 7.59 -1.99
C PRO A 199 0.35 9.07 -2.27
N GLY A 200 0.55 9.43 -3.54
CA GLY A 200 0.76 10.82 -3.98
C GLY A 200 2.14 11.38 -3.65
N SER A 201 2.26 12.71 -3.70
CA SER A 201 3.53 13.44 -3.62
C SER A 201 4.28 13.29 -2.29
N MET A 202 3.58 12.99 -1.20
CA MET A 202 4.18 12.71 0.12
C MET A 202 4.28 11.21 0.42
N GLY A 203 3.95 10.36 -0.56
CA GLY A 203 3.87 8.92 -0.41
C GLY A 203 5.20 8.24 -0.16
N ALA A 204 6.28 8.70 -0.81
CA ALA A 204 7.63 8.20 -0.54
C ALA A 204 8.01 8.35 0.94
N GLN A 205 7.77 9.53 1.51
CA GLN A 205 8.04 9.80 2.91
C GLN A 205 7.17 8.90 3.81
N ALA A 206 5.86 8.81 3.53
CA ALA A 206 4.95 7.97 4.31
C ALA A 206 5.35 6.48 4.31
N ILE A 207 5.76 5.94 3.16
CA ILE A 207 6.23 4.55 3.04
C ILE A 207 7.47 4.33 3.91
N VAL A 208 8.45 5.23 3.83
CA VAL A 208 9.67 5.13 4.65
C VAL A 208 9.36 5.30 6.14
N ASP A 209 8.47 6.23 6.50
CA ASP A 209 8.04 6.41 7.89
C ASP A 209 7.39 5.14 8.46
N LEU A 210 6.58 4.45 7.66
CA LEU A 210 5.96 3.18 8.05
C LEU A 210 7.04 2.12 8.24
N LEU A 211 7.92 1.91 7.24
CA LEU A 211 8.99 0.90 7.30
C LEU A 211 9.82 1.00 8.59
N PHE A 212 10.04 2.21 9.11
CA PHE A 212 10.89 2.46 10.28
C PHE A 212 10.12 2.89 11.54
N GLY A 213 8.79 2.75 11.54
CA GLY A 213 7.96 2.93 12.74
C GLY A 213 7.87 4.36 13.26
N ASP A 214 8.00 5.37 12.40
CA ASP A 214 7.83 6.77 12.81
C ASP A 214 6.35 7.13 13.04
N PHE A 215 5.44 6.24 12.64
CA PHE A 215 4.05 6.21 13.07
C PHE A 215 3.55 4.75 13.11
N ASN A 216 2.41 4.56 13.76
CA ASN A 216 1.75 3.26 13.80
C ASN A 216 0.64 3.18 12.71
N PRO A 217 0.73 2.23 11.75
CA PRO A 217 -0.21 2.16 10.63
C PRO A 217 -1.65 1.90 11.09
N SER A 218 -2.59 2.62 10.47
CA SER A 218 -4.02 2.53 10.79
C SER A 218 -4.92 2.40 9.55
N GLY A 219 -4.33 2.34 8.34
CA GLY A 219 -5.07 2.11 7.11
C GLY A 219 -5.71 0.72 7.11
N LEU A 220 -6.90 0.63 6.52
CA LEU A 220 -7.62 -0.62 6.29
C LEU A 220 -7.94 -0.73 4.80
N LEU A 221 -7.97 -1.94 4.25
CA LEU A 221 -8.37 -2.16 2.87
C LEU A 221 -9.84 -1.74 2.66
N PRO A 222 -10.14 -0.80 1.74
CA PRO A 222 -11.51 -0.44 1.39
C PRO A 222 -12.13 -1.38 0.35
N PHE A 223 -11.45 -2.49 0.01
CA PHE A 223 -11.88 -3.50 -0.95
C PHE A 223 -11.43 -4.90 -0.52
N THR A 224 -12.00 -5.95 -1.12
CA THR A 224 -11.47 -7.33 -0.99
C THR A 224 -10.26 -7.51 -1.90
N TYR A 225 -9.11 -7.90 -1.36
CA TYR A 225 -7.91 -8.23 -2.16
C TYR A 225 -7.98 -9.69 -2.63
N PRO A 226 -8.16 -9.97 -3.93
CA PRO A 226 -8.34 -11.32 -4.44
C PRO A 226 -7.06 -12.16 -4.33
N ALA A 227 -7.21 -13.46 -4.10
CA ALA A 227 -6.10 -14.41 -4.14
C ALA A 227 -5.79 -14.91 -5.56
N ASN A 228 -6.78 -14.88 -6.46
CA ASN A 228 -6.71 -15.43 -7.82
C ASN A 228 -7.55 -14.58 -8.78
N SER A 229 -7.22 -14.56 -10.08
CA SER A 229 -7.89 -13.70 -11.07
C SER A 229 -9.22 -14.27 -11.54
N GLY A 230 -9.38 -15.59 -11.41
CA GLY A 230 -10.63 -16.29 -11.70
C GLY A 230 -11.64 -16.31 -10.55
N ASP A 231 -11.32 -15.75 -9.38
CA ASP A 231 -12.17 -15.78 -8.18
C ASP A 231 -12.25 -14.40 -7.53
N LEU A 232 -13.12 -13.55 -8.09
CA LEU A 232 -13.30 -12.16 -7.68
C LEU A 232 -14.66 -12.01 -6.99
N ILE A 233 -14.65 -12.10 -5.65
CA ILE A 233 -15.85 -11.98 -4.82
C ILE A 233 -15.69 -10.77 -3.88
N ASN A 234 -16.71 -9.91 -3.84
CA ASN A 234 -16.73 -8.72 -2.99
C ASN A 234 -17.10 -9.06 -1.53
N TYR A 235 -16.84 -8.13 -0.61
CA TYR A 235 -17.04 -8.37 0.82
C TYR A 235 -18.52 -8.46 1.23
N ASP A 236 -19.41 -7.84 0.45
CA ASP A 236 -20.87 -7.80 0.62
C ASP A 236 -21.59 -8.90 -0.18
N HIS A 237 -20.85 -9.95 -0.54
CA HIS A 237 -21.37 -11.07 -1.31
C HIS A 237 -22.56 -11.76 -0.62
N LYS A 238 -23.47 -12.30 -1.44
CA LYS A 238 -24.57 -13.12 -0.94
C LYS A 238 -24.05 -14.47 -0.46
N TYR A 239 -24.70 -15.06 0.54
CA TYR A 239 -24.31 -16.36 1.09
C TYR A 239 -24.10 -17.44 0.02
N LEU A 240 -24.96 -17.47 -1.01
CA LEU A 240 -24.87 -18.42 -2.12
C LEU A 240 -23.64 -18.21 -3.03
N SER A 241 -23.10 -16.99 -3.13
CA SER A 241 -21.89 -16.68 -3.91
C SER A 241 -20.64 -17.35 -3.31
N ALA A 242 -20.66 -17.65 -2.01
CA ALA A 242 -19.57 -18.34 -1.32
C ALA A 242 -19.82 -19.85 -1.11
N MET A 243 -20.88 -20.41 -1.71
CA MET A 243 -21.14 -21.85 -1.73
C MET A 243 -20.31 -22.52 -2.84
N VAL A 244 -19.51 -23.51 -2.47
CA VAL A 244 -18.71 -24.31 -3.40
C VAL A 244 -19.26 -25.73 -3.45
N ARG A 245 -19.48 -26.24 -4.66
CA ARG A 245 -19.83 -27.65 -4.87
C ARG A 245 -18.56 -28.50 -4.83
N THR A 246 -18.44 -29.38 -3.84
CA THR A 246 -17.26 -30.25 -3.67
C THR A 246 -17.48 -31.67 -4.23
N ALA A 247 -18.73 -32.06 -4.47
CA ALA A 247 -19.11 -33.29 -5.15
C ALA A 247 -20.56 -33.18 -5.67
N PRO A 248 -21.07 -34.11 -6.50
CA PRO A 248 -22.50 -34.20 -6.80
C PRO A 248 -23.31 -34.17 -5.50
N ASN A 249 -24.29 -33.26 -5.41
CA ASN A 249 -25.15 -33.03 -4.24
C ASN A 249 -24.45 -32.63 -2.93
N LYS A 250 -23.14 -32.30 -2.94
CA LYS A 250 -22.43 -31.79 -1.75
C LYS A 250 -21.95 -30.35 -1.98
N ARG A 251 -22.37 -29.45 -1.08
CA ARG A 251 -21.95 -28.05 -1.07
C ARG A 251 -21.37 -27.70 0.31
N LYS A 252 -20.40 -26.80 0.33
CA LYS A 252 -19.86 -26.20 1.56
C LYS A 252 -19.71 -24.69 1.41
N TYR A 253 -19.76 -23.98 2.53
CA TYR A 253 -19.31 -22.59 2.58
C TYR A 253 -17.79 -22.52 2.53
N GLY A 254 -17.25 -21.51 1.85
CA GLY A 254 -15.80 -21.31 1.71
C GLY A 254 -15.34 -20.89 0.32
N GLY A 255 -16.24 -20.44 -0.56
CA GLY A 255 -15.90 -19.86 -1.85
C GLY A 255 -15.32 -18.45 -1.74
N TYR A 256 -15.69 -17.69 -0.70
CA TYR A 256 -15.04 -16.42 -0.41
C TYR A 256 -13.65 -16.66 0.20
N ASN A 257 -12.62 -16.68 -0.64
CA ASN A 257 -11.24 -16.98 -0.28
C ASN A 257 -10.24 -15.90 -0.76
N PRO A 258 -10.35 -14.66 -0.29
CA PRO A 258 -9.44 -13.59 -0.67
C PRO A 258 -8.06 -13.74 -0.01
N ALA A 259 -7.04 -13.09 -0.59
CA ALA A 259 -5.73 -12.96 0.05
C ALA A 259 -5.83 -12.07 1.30
N PHE A 260 -6.58 -10.97 1.20
CA PHE A 260 -6.88 -10.07 2.31
C PHE A 260 -8.33 -9.60 2.20
N LYS A 261 -9.05 -9.59 3.32
CA LYS A 261 -10.48 -9.22 3.36
C LYS A 261 -10.65 -7.69 3.34
N PHE A 262 -11.83 -7.22 2.97
CA PHE A 262 -12.24 -5.85 3.26
C PHE A 262 -12.09 -5.54 4.76
N GLY A 263 -11.63 -4.33 5.09
CA GLY A 263 -11.34 -3.92 6.45
C GLY A 263 -10.08 -4.55 7.05
N HIS A 264 -9.32 -5.34 6.29
CA HIS A 264 -8.04 -5.89 6.76
C HIS A 264 -6.98 -4.80 6.81
N GLY A 265 -6.26 -4.74 7.92
CA GLY A 265 -5.17 -3.82 8.16
C GLY A 265 -4.63 -4.03 9.56
N LEU A 266 -3.33 -4.31 9.63
CA LEU A 266 -2.60 -4.55 10.85
C LEU A 266 -2.08 -3.23 11.42
N ASN A 267 -1.69 -3.31 12.67
CA ASN A 267 -1.15 -2.24 13.46
C ASN A 267 0.11 -2.78 14.16
N TYR A 268 1.04 -1.93 14.56
CA TYR A 268 2.21 -2.38 15.33
C TYR A 268 1.88 -2.64 16.81
N THR A 269 0.69 -2.26 17.26
CA THR A 269 0.15 -2.63 18.55
C THR A 269 -1.06 -3.56 18.39
N GLU A 270 -1.43 -4.24 19.47
CA GLU A 270 -2.60 -5.10 19.54
C GLU A 270 -3.78 -4.37 20.19
N PHE A 271 -4.95 -4.42 19.55
CA PHE A 271 -6.20 -3.90 20.11
C PHE A 271 -7.13 -5.05 20.49
N LEU A 272 -7.59 -5.05 21.74
CA LEU A 272 -8.66 -5.93 22.19
C LEU A 272 -10.01 -5.21 22.11
N ILE A 273 -10.97 -5.82 21.40
CA ILE A 273 -12.38 -5.44 21.42
C ILE A 273 -13.11 -6.37 22.39
N SER A 274 -13.87 -5.81 23.32
CA SER A 274 -14.60 -6.59 24.33
C SER A 274 -15.92 -5.91 24.72
N ASN A 275 -16.72 -6.60 25.54
CA ASN A 275 -17.95 -6.07 26.13
C ASN A 275 -18.95 -5.54 25.09
N LEU A 276 -19.15 -6.27 23.98
CA LEU A 276 -20.19 -5.92 23.02
C LEU A 276 -21.55 -6.02 23.71
N ASN A 277 -22.24 -4.88 23.77
CA ASN A 277 -23.53 -4.75 24.42
C ASN A 277 -24.51 -4.00 23.50
N LEU A 278 -25.73 -4.53 23.43
CA LEU A 278 -26.84 -3.96 22.69
C LEU A 278 -27.85 -3.42 23.69
N SER A 279 -28.43 -2.25 23.43
CA SER A 279 -29.49 -1.70 24.29
C SER A 279 -30.78 -2.53 24.27
N THR A 280 -30.97 -3.32 23.22
CA THR A 280 -32.10 -4.25 23.02
C THR A 280 -31.68 -5.32 22.01
N ASP A 281 -32.24 -6.53 22.12
CA ASP A 281 -32.12 -7.60 21.12
C ASP A 281 -33.31 -7.63 20.13
N THR A 282 -34.31 -6.78 20.37
CA THR A 282 -35.56 -6.69 19.59
C THR A 282 -35.82 -5.22 19.23
N LEU A 283 -36.15 -4.95 17.97
CA LEU A 283 -36.53 -3.62 17.49
C LEU A 283 -37.91 -3.67 16.83
N LYS A 284 -38.72 -2.63 17.05
CA LYS A 284 -40.01 -2.43 16.37
C LYS A 284 -40.05 -1.07 15.68
N GLY A 285 -40.42 -1.06 14.40
CA GLY A 285 -40.56 0.18 13.62
C GLY A 285 -39.27 1.00 13.61
N ASP A 286 -39.37 2.27 14.02
CA ASP A 286 -38.28 3.25 13.97
C ASP A 286 -37.47 3.35 15.28
N GLU A 287 -37.55 2.33 16.14
CA GLU A 287 -36.73 2.24 17.34
C GLU A 287 -35.23 2.24 17.02
N LYS A 288 -34.43 2.85 17.91
CA LYS A 288 -32.98 2.93 17.76
C LYS A 288 -32.31 1.91 18.66
N ILE A 289 -31.33 1.19 18.11
CA ILE A 289 -30.41 0.36 18.89
C ILE A 289 -29.13 1.13 19.17
N LYS A 290 -28.69 1.12 20.42
CA LYS A 290 -27.36 1.60 20.80
C LYS A 290 -26.44 0.38 20.92
N VAL A 291 -25.36 0.40 20.15
CA VAL A 291 -24.28 -0.59 20.23
C VAL A 291 -23.12 0.04 20.99
N THR A 292 -22.63 -0.65 22.02
CA THR A 292 -21.47 -0.22 22.81
C THR A 292 -20.48 -1.36 22.92
N PHE A 293 -19.19 -1.04 22.90
CA PHE A 293 -18.11 -1.99 23.15
C PHE A 293 -16.89 -1.23 23.69
N SER A 294 -15.95 -1.96 24.27
CA SER A 294 -14.69 -1.41 24.78
C SER A 294 -13.55 -1.77 23.84
N ILE A 295 -12.70 -0.79 23.53
CA ILE A 295 -11.45 -0.99 22.79
C ILE A 295 -10.29 -0.71 23.76
N THR A 296 -9.34 -1.61 23.85
CA THR A 296 -8.14 -1.44 24.69
C THR A 296 -6.89 -1.67 23.85
N ASN A 297 -5.98 -0.70 23.84
CA ASN A 297 -4.63 -0.90 23.34
C ASN A 297 -3.84 -1.73 24.35
N LYS A 298 -3.42 -2.94 23.97
CA LYS A 298 -2.68 -3.87 24.84
C LYS A 298 -1.18 -3.90 24.58
N GLY A 299 -0.71 -3.33 23.47
CA GLY A 299 0.72 -3.31 23.17
C GLY A 299 1.41 -2.07 23.70
N SER A 300 2.69 -1.95 23.36
CA SER A 300 3.60 -0.95 23.91
C SER A 300 3.71 0.33 23.08
N MET A 301 2.93 0.47 22.02
CA MET A 301 2.95 1.66 21.15
C MET A 301 1.56 2.27 21.03
N ASP A 302 1.51 3.60 21.02
CA ASP A 302 0.31 4.35 20.66
C ASP A 302 -0.17 3.93 19.27
N GLY A 303 -1.48 3.91 19.06
CA GLY A 303 -2.06 3.51 17.79
C GLY A 303 -3.50 3.97 17.65
N LEU A 304 -3.96 4.02 16.40
CA LEU A 304 -5.34 4.28 16.05
C LEU A 304 -5.96 3.00 15.46
N LYS A 305 -7.11 2.58 15.99
CA LYS A 305 -7.93 1.52 15.40
C LYS A 305 -9.17 2.13 14.76
N LYS A 306 -9.30 1.99 13.44
CA LYS A 306 -10.54 2.31 12.70
C LYS A 306 -11.48 1.09 12.77
N HIS A 307 -12.78 1.32 12.97
CA HIS A 307 -13.85 0.31 13.03
C HIS A 307 -14.94 0.67 12.04
#